data_AF-A0A8J2Q142-F1
#
_entry.id   AF-A0A8J2Q142-F1
#
_cell.length_a   1.000
_cell.length_b   1.000
_cell.length_c   1.000
_cell.angle_alpha   90.00
_cell.angle_beta   90.00
_cell.angle_gamma   90.00
#
_symmetry.space_group_name_H-M   'P 1'
#
loop_
_entity.id
_entity.type
_entity.pdbx_description
1 polymer ?
#
loop_
_entity_poly.entity_id
_entity_poly.type
_entity_poly.pdbx_seq_one_letter_code
_entity_poly.pdbx_strand_id
1 'polypeptide(L)'
;MEFFTLPGVKRIDVIFDRYDDISIKFLETKLRGKDQITQNIIISNHSTNIPADCKAFLTNTHNKLKLVRFLCANVPKYAQVKEDCELYICGGFDDPTKCFKLQGSLICEILELQSNHSEADSRMFVHIFHAVRIQSAHIIIISADADVFGLAVYFWKYLENIGCLGLWFDGSHTKKCFLGCHLAAKSLSENICNILPALHDVSGCDTTSRFGSKMQWLNAASEDFSQTALMPLGNLDLNDEQFKRSSLHIFIFKEEIIY
;
A
#
# COMPACT_ATOMS: atom_id res chain seq x y z
N MET A 1 -2.88 -17.70 3.43
CA MET A 1 -4.25 -17.56 2.88
C MET A 1 -5.32 -17.30 3.94
N GLU A 2 -5.03 -17.38 5.26
CA GLU A 2 -6.03 -17.19 6.33
C GLU A 2 -6.62 -15.77 6.45
N PHE A 3 -6.04 -14.76 5.80
CA PHE A 3 -6.51 -13.37 5.92
C PHE A 3 -7.95 -13.19 5.41
N PHE A 4 -8.36 -13.96 4.40
CA PHE A 4 -9.73 -13.93 3.85
C PHE A 4 -10.79 -14.57 4.75
N THR A 5 -10.38 -15.31 5.78
CA THR A 5 -11.27 -16.08 6.66
C THR A 5 -11.29 -15.59 8.11
N LEU A 6 -10.55 -14.52 8.44
CA LEU A 6 -10.53 -13.90 9.77
C LEU A 6 -11.96 -13.56 10.26
N PRO A 7 -12.32 -13.88 11.52
CA PRO A 7 -13.62 -13.53 12.08
C PRO A 7 -13.73 -12.01 12.31
N GLY A 8 -14.90 -11.43 12.03
CA GLY A 8 -15.19 -10.01 12.23
C GLY A 8 -14.75 -9.07 11.09
N VAL A 9 -14.01 -9.55 10.09
CA VAL A 9 -13.56 -8.74 8.95
C VAL A 9 -14.70 -8.52 7.96
N LYS A 10 -14.99 -7.24 7.65
CA LYS A 10 -16.11 -6.82 6.79
C LYS A 10 -15.71 -6.35 5.40
N ARG A 11 -14.45 -5.96 5.19
CA ARG A 11 -13.87 -5.92 3.84
C ARG A 11 -12.36 -6.11 3.84
N ILE A 12 -11.88 -6.56 2.69
CA ILE A 12 -10.48 -6.75 2.37
C ILE A 12 -10.17 -6.02 1.07
N ASP A 13 -9.06 -5.29 1.05
CA ASP A 13 -8.56 -4.56 -0.10
C ASP A 13 -7.21 -5.14 -0.53
N VAL A 14 -7.15 -5.60 -1.78
CA VAL A 14 -5.92 -6.12 -2.41
C VAL A 14 -5.45 -5.10 -3.43
N ILE A 15 -4.31 -4.48 -3.12
CA ILE A 15 -3.81 -3.31 -3.84
C ILE A 15 -2.46 -3.68 -4.46
N PHE A 16 -2.31 -3.38 -5.75
CA PHE A 16 -1.11 -3.67 -6.53
C PHE A 16 -0.51 -2.38 -7.11
N ASP A 17 0.81 -2.41 -7.32
CA ASP A 17 1.53 -1.41 -8.10
C ASP A 17 1.02 -1.38 -9.54
N ARG A 18 1.15 -0.22 -10.19
CA ARG A 18 0.91 -0.04 -11.62
C ARG A 18 2.18 -0.26 -12.43
N TYR A 19 2.01 -0.93 -13.56
CA TYR A 19 3.10 -1.28 -14.48
C TYR A 19 2.89 -0.79 -15.91
N ASP A 20 1.95 0.13 -16.10
CA ASP A 20 1.67 0.82 -17.37
C ASP A 20 2.34 2.21 -17.46
N ASP A 21 2.89 2.71 -16.36
CA ASP A 21 3.44 4.06 -16.25
C ASP A 21 4.93 4.13 -16.65
N ILE A 22 5.29 5.12 -17.47
CA ILE A 22 6.69 5.43 -17.83
C ILE A 22 7.24 6.43 -16.81
N SER A 23 7.25 6.01 -15.55
CA SER A 23 7.65 6.84 -14.41
C SER A 23 9.17 6.86 -14.20
N ILE A 24 9.62 7.64 -13.22
CA ILE A 24 11.02 7.59 -12.73
C ILE A 24 11.36 6.16 -12.27
N LYS A 25 10.43 5.42 -11.66
CA LYS A 25 10.60 4.01 -11.26
C LYS A 25 10.90 3.08 -12.45
N PHE A 26 10.28 3.33 -13.62
CA PHE A 26 10.59 2.62 -14.86
C PHE A 26 12.01 2.95 -15.38
N LEU A 27 12.39 4.24 -15.35
CA LEU A 27 13.74 4.66 -15.73
C LEU A 27 14.82 4.11 -14.79
N GLU A 28 14.59 4.15 -13.48
CA GLU A 28 15.40 3.51 -12.43
C GLU A 28 15.57 2.01 -12.68
N THR A 29 14.48 1.28 -12.94
CA THR A 29 14.52 -0.17 -13.21
C THR A 29 15.36 -0.50 -14.44
N LYS A 30 15.23 0.33 -15.49
CA LYS A 30 16.01 0.24 -16.73
C LYS A 30 17.49 0.60 -16.52
N LEU A 31 17.80 1.62 -15.72
CA LEU A 31 19.17 2.03 -15.37
C LEU A 31 19.86 1.03 -14.45
N ARG A 32 19.13 0.40 -13.52
CA ARG A 32 19.59 -0.71 -12.66
C ARG A 32 19.82 -2.01 -13.46
N GLY A 33 19.66 -2.00 -14.79
CA GLY A 33 19.93 -3.13 -15.71
C GLY A 33 18.96 -4.31 -15.60
N LYS A 34 17.89 -4.17 -14.82
CA LYS A 34 17.03 -5.27 -14.34
C LYS A 34 16.13 -5.89 -15.42
N ASP A 35 15.75 -5.13 -16.45
CA ASP A 35 14.94 -5.64 -17.57
C ASP A 35 15.76 -6.49 -18.58
N GLN A 36 17.06 -6.68 -18.39
CA GLN A 36 17.88 -7.49 -19.30
C GLN A 36 17.86 -8.99 -18.94
N ILE A 37 17.42 -9.81 -19.90
CA ILE A 37 17.61 -11.27 -19.97
C ILE A 37 16.85 -12.07 -18.89
N THR A 38 15.52 -11.93 -18.86
CA THR A 38 14.63 -12.91 -18.20
C THR A 38 13.53 -13.36 -19.16
N GLN A 39 13.20 -14.65 -19.12
CA GLN A 39 12.19 -15.21 -20.01
C GLN A 39 10.80 -14.62 -19.66
N ASN A 40 10.06 -14.24 -20.70
CA ASN A 40 8.67 -13.83 -20.59
C ASN A 40 7.80 -15.06 -20.29
N ILE A 41 7.52 -15.32 -19.03
CA ILE A 41 6.69 -16.46 -18.63
C ILE A 41 5.21 -16.09 -18.80
N ILE A 42 4.43 -16.99 -19.37
CA ILE A 42 2.99 -16.79 -19.62
C ILE A 42 2.23 -17.46 -18.48
N ILE A 43 1.66 -16.64 -17.58
CA ILE A 43 0.72 -17.13 -16.55
C ILE A 43 -0.64 -17.29 -17.23
N SER A 44 -0.97 -18.51 -17.63
CA SER A 44 -2.17 -18.82 -18.41
C SER A 44 -3.33 -19.32 -17.55
N ASN A 45 -3.03 -20.02 -16.45
CA ASN A 45 -4.01 -20.59 -15.52
C ASN A 45 -3.39 -20.90 -14.15
N HIS A 46 -4.21 -21.34 -13.20
CA HIS A 46 -3.83 -21.75 -11.84
C HIS A 46 -2.90 -22.99 -11.77
N SER A 47 -2.75 -23.72 -12.88
CA SER A 47 -1.82 -24.85 -13.03
C SER A 47 -0.47 -24.44 -13.64
N THR A 48 -0.26 -23.14 -13.91
CA THR A 48 1.04 -22.65 -14.40
C THR A 48 2.07 -22.81 -13.29
N ASN A 49 3.13 -23.58 -13.57
CA ASN A 49 4.23 -23.74 -12.62
C ASN A 49 4.84 -22.38 -12.28
N ILE A 50 5.02 -22.14 -10.98
CA ILE A 50 5.74 -20.97 -10.48
C ILE A 50 7.18 -21.02 -11.03
N PRO A 51 7.73 -19.91 -11.55
CA PRO A 51 9.10 -19.86 -12.06
C PRO A 51 10.10 -20.34 -11.00
N ALA A 52 11.02 -21.23 -11.39
CA ALA A 52 12.04 -21.75 -10.47
C ALA A 52 12.92 -20.64 -9.88
N ASP A 53 13.17 -19.57 -10.66
CA ASP A 53 13.75 -18.32 -10.15
C ASP A 53 12.66 -17.23 -10.08
N CYS A 54 11.92 -17.22 -8.97
CA CYS A 54 10.95 -16.17 -8.65
C CYS A 54 11.59 -14.78 -8.61
N LYS A 55 12.86 -14.66 -8.18
CA LYS A 55 13.52 -13.36 -8.00
C LYS A 55 13.82 -12.72 -9.35
N ALA A 56 14.36 -13.49 -10.30
CA ALA A 56 14.53 -13.06 -11.68
C ALA A 56 13.18 -12.78 -12.36
N PHE A 57 12.17 -13.62 -12.15
CA PHE A 57 10.83 -13.37 -12.69
C PHE A 57 10.23 -12.04 -12.20
N LEU A 58 10.23 -11.78 -10.90
CA LEU A 58 9.71 -10.54 -10.29
C LEU A 58 10.58 -9.30 -10.59
N THR A 59 11.80 -9.48 -11.08
CA THR A 59 12.67 -8.37 -11.48
C THR A 59 12.22 -7.74 -12.82
N ASN A 60 11.41 -8.44 -13.60
CA ASN A 60 10.94 -8.02 -14.92
C ASN A 60 9.53 -7.40 -14.86
N THR A 61 9.43 -6.15 -15.30
CA THR A 61 8.19 -5.34 -15.26
C THR A 61 7.00 -6.00 -15.98
N HIS A 62 7.25 -6.66 -17.11
CA HIS A 62 6.20 -7.31 -17.90
C HIS A 62 5.71 -8.62 -17.26
N ASN A 63 6.61 -9.34 -16.58
CA ASN A 63 6.28 -10.51 -15.77
C ASN A 63 5.46 -10.12 -14.53
N LYS A 64 5.82 -9.03 -13.85
CA LYS A 64 5.00 -8.44 -12.76
C LYS A 64 3.58 -8.08 -13.23
N LEU A 65 3.45 -7.34 -14.32
CA LEU A 65 2.15 -6.96 -14.89
C LEU A 65 1.28 -8.18 -15.21
N LYS A 66 1.85 -9.26 -15.77
CA LYS A 66 1.13 -10.52 -16.00
C LYS A 66 0.66 -11.18 -14.70
N LEU A 67 1.51 -11.21 -13.68
CA LEU A 67 1.15 -11.77 -12.37
C LEU A 67 0.01 -10.97 -11.73
N VAL A 68 0.14 -9.65 -11.69
CA VAL A 68 -0.84 -8.73 -11.11
C VAL A 68 -2.19 -8.80 -11.86
N ARG A 69 -2.19 -8.87 -13.20
CA ARG A 69 -3.40 -9.14 -14.00
C ARG A 69 -4.02 -10.50 -13.72
N PHE A 70 -3.20 -11.55 -13.66
CA PHE A 70 -3.68 -12.88 -13.31
C PHE A 70 -4.32 -12.92 -11.92
N LEU A 71 -3.71 -12.27 -10.93
CA LEU A 71 -4.25 -12.16 -9.58
C LEU A 71 -5.58 -11.40 -9.59
N CYS A 72 -5.67 -10.23 -10.22
CA CYS A 72 -6.94 -9.48 -10.29
C CYS A 72 -8.08 -10.29 -10.92
N ALA A 73 -7.80 -11.06 -11.98
CA ALA A 73 -8.79 -11.89 -12.67
C ALA A 73 -9.17 -13.20 -11.94
N ASN A 74 -8.39 -13.64 -10.93
CA ASN A 74 -8.54 -14.96 -10.32
C ASN A 74 -8.63 -14.98 -8.79
N VAL A 75 -8.15 -13.96 -8.07
CA VAL A 75 -8.46 -13.78 -6.63
C VAL A 75 -9.97 -13.89 -6.37
N PRO A 76 -10.90 -13.35 -7.19
CA PRO A 76 -12.35 -13.58 -7.06
C PRO A 76 -12.80 -15.05 -7.01
N LYS A 77 -12.04 -15.97 -7.63
CA LYS A 77 -12.38 -17.39 -7.77
C LYS A 77 -11.72 -18.27 -6.70
N TYR A 78 -10.58 -17.80 -6.14
CA TYR A 78 -9.75 -18.57 -5.23
C TYR A 78 -9.69 -18.00 -3.81
N ALA A 79 -10.02 -16.73 -3.61
CA ALA A 79 -10.20 -16.17 -2.28
C ALA A 79 -11.53 -16.68 -1.73
N GLN A 80 -11.45 -17.51 -0.68
CA GLN A 80 -12.60 -17.95 0.11
C GLN A 80 -13.05 -16.80 1.03
N VAL A 81 -13.47 -15.70 0.42
CA VAL A 81 -14.05 -14.54 1.11
C VAL A 81 -15.44 -14.93 1.58
N LYS A 82 -15.77 -14.57 2.82
CA LYS A 82 -17.11 -14.81 3.38
C LYS A 82 -18.14 -13.95 2.64
N GLU A 83 -19.37 -14.44 2.51
CA GLU A 83 -20.45 -13.72 1.82
C GLU A 83 -20.76 -12.34 2.45
N ASP A 84 -20.47 -12.17 3.74
CA ASP A 84 -20.64 -10.93 4.51
C ASP A 84 -19.40 -10.00 4.51
N CYS A 85 -18.40 -10.30 3.67
CA CYS A 85 -17.17 -9.54 3.53
C CYS A 85 -16.99 -9.06 2.08
N GLU A 86 -16.82 -7.75 1.88
CA GLU A 86 -16.59 -7.21 0.53
C GLU A 86 -15.10 -7.28 0.17
N LEU A 87 -14.78 -7.67 -1.06
CA LEU A 87 -13.40 -7.72 -1.55
C LEU A 87 -13.16 -6.64 -2.60
N TYR A 88 -12.18 -5.77 -2.38
CA TYR A 88 -11.84 -4.68 -3.31
C TYR A 88 -10.47 -4.97 -3.93
N ILE A 89 -10.35 -4.79 -5.23
CA ILE A 89 -9.11 -5.04 -5.98
C ILE A 89 -8.85 -3.86 -6.92
N CYS A 90 -7.59 -3.47 -7.10
CA CYS A 90 -7.18 -2.40 -8.02
C CYS A 90 -5.73 -2.59 -8.53
N GLY A 91 -5.33 -1.79 -9.52
CA GLY A 91 -3.94 -1.74 -10.05
C GLY A 91 -3.64 -2.75 -11.17
N GLY A 92 -4.30 -3.91 -11.19
CA GLY A 92 -4.04 -4.97 -12.17
C GLY A 92 -5.09 -5.21 -13.23
N PHE A 93 -5.91 -4.22 -13.58
CA PHE A 93 -6.89 -4.34 -14.66
C PHE A 93 -6.33 -3.78 -15.99
N ASP A 94 -7.11 -3.86 -17.08
CA ASP A 94 -6.71 -3.26 -18.36
C ASP A 94 -6.67 -1.73 -18.29
N ASP A 95 -7.60 -1.13 -17.54
CA ASP A 95 -7.46 0.21 -16.98
C ASP A 95 -7.01 0.08 -15.50
N PRO A 96 -5.73 0.31 -15.20
CA PRO A 96 -5.18 0.11 -13.86
C PRO A 96 -5.51 1.26 -12.89
N THR A 97 -6.18 2.32 -13.36
CA THR A 97 -6.73 3.36 -12.48
C THR A 97 -7.97 2.89 -11.72
N LYS A 98 -8.70 1.90 -12.26
CA LYS A 98 -9.97 1.42 -11.69
C LYS A 98 -9.77 0.55 -10.45
N CYS A 99 -10.79 0.61 -9.58
CA CYS A 99 -11.01 -0.32 -8.50
C CYS A 99 -12.34 -1.04 -8.69
N PHE A 100 -12.37 -2.34 -8.39
CA PHE A 100 -13.57 -3.17 -8.42
C PHE A 100 -13.85 -3.76 -7.04
N LYS A 101 -15.10 -3.62 -6.58
CA LYS A 101 -15.67 -4.36 -5.47
C LYS A 101 -16.26 -5.68 -5.97
N LEU A 102 -16.07 -6.72 -5.17
CA LEU A 102 -16.65 -8.04 -5.31
C LEU A 102 -17.43 -8.41 -4.06
N GLN A 103 -18.64 -8.93 -4.29
CA GLN A 103 -19.52 -9.42 -3.24
C GLN A 103 -20.32 -10.62 -3.78
N GLY A 104 -20.00 -11.82 -3.31
CA GLY A 104 -20.49 -13.06 -3.93
C GLY A 104 -20.06 -13.14 -5.39
N SER A 105 -21.03 -13.25 -6.31
CA SER A 105 -20.79 -13.27 -7.76
C SER A 105 -20.84 -11.89 -8.44
N LEU A 106 -21.18 -10.82 -7.71
CA LEU A 106 -21.29 -9.47 -8.27
C LEU A 106 -19.93 -8.78 -8.31
N ILE A 107 -19.66 -8.10 -9.42
CA ILE A 107 -18.48 -7.25 -9.64
C ILE A 107 -18.98 -5.84 -9.97
N CYS A 108 -18.56 -4.84 -9.21
CA CYS A 108 -18.95 -3.44 -9.38
C CYS A 108 -17.71 -2.55 -9.41
N GLU A 109 -17.61 -1.64 -10.37
CA GLU A 109 -16.59 -0.59 -10.37
C GLU A 109 -16.89 0.43 -9.25
N ILE A 110 -15.86 0.87 -8.53
CA ILE A 110 -15.98 1.86 -7.44
C ILE A 110 -15.23 3.12 -7.86
N LEU A 111 -15.99 4.14 -8.26
CA LEU A 111 -15.46 5.38 -8.83
C LEU A 111 -14.73 6.22 -7.76
N GLU A 112 -15.18 6.17 -6.51
CA GLU A 112 -14.53 6.83 -5.36
C GLU A 112 -13.12 6.28 -5.04
N LEU A 113 -12.77 5.12 -5.63
CA LEU A 113 -11.46 4.48 -5.50
C LEU A 113 -10.68 4.45 -6.82
N GLN A 114 -11.14 5.18 -7.84
CA GLN A 114 -10.34 5.40 -9.04
C GLN A 114 -9.11 6.24 -8.68
N SER A 115 -7.92 5.75 -8.99
CA SER A 115 -6.66 6.39 -8.60
C SER A 115 -5.62 6.32 -9.72
N ASN A 116 -5.00 7.47 -10.01
CA ASN A 116 -3.85 7.57 -10.90
C ASN A 116 -2.51 7.27 -10.18
N HIS A 117 -2.50 7.01 -8.87
CA HIS A 117 -1.28 6.70 -8.12
C HIS A 117 -0.62 5.45 -8.66
N SER A 118 0.67 5.51 -8.97
CA SER A 118 1.38 4.39 -9.60
C SER A 118 1.85 3.33 -8.59
N GLU A 119 1.99 3.71 -7.32
CA GLU A 119 2.49 2.83 -6.25
C GLU A 119 1.36 2.43 -5.29
N ALA A 120 1.42 1.18 -4.81
CA ALA A 120 0.38 0.59 -3.99
C ALA A 120 0.30 1.18 -2.59
N ASP A 121 1.41 1.68 -2.05
CA ASP A 121 1.53 2.30 -0.72
C ASP A 121 0.65 3.55 -0.59
N SER A 122 0.81 4.52 -1.50
CA SER A 122 0.05 5.76 -1.52
C SER A 122 -1.41 5.52 -1.91
N ARG A 123 -1.66 4.58 -2.84
CA ARG A 123 -3.00 4.10 -3.20
C ARG A 123 -3.70 3.42 -2.02
N MET A 124 -2.97 2.72 -1.16
CA MET A 124 -3.52 2.10 0.05
C MET A 124 -4.12 3.13 0.97
N PHE A 125 -3.48 4.31 1.13
CA PHE A 125 -4.07 5.39 1.93
C PHE A 125 -5.37 5.93 1.33
N VAL A 126 -5.50 6.06 0.00
CA VAL A 126 -6.80 6.40 -0.63
C VAL A 126 -7.88 5.40 -0.20
N HIS A 127 -7.60 4.11 -0.24
CA HIS A 127 -8.56 3.10 0.20
C HIS A 127 -8.79 3.08 1.72
N ILE A 128 -7.79 3.32 2.57
CA ILE A 128 -7.93 3.47 4.04
C ILE A 128 -8.77 4.71 4.38
N PHE A 129 -8.60 5.78 3.64
CA PHE A 129 -9.36 7.02 3.80
C PHE A 129 -10.81 6.86 3.35
N HIS A 130 -11.05 6.15 2.25
CA HIS A 130 -12.38 5.68 1.90
C HIS A 130 -12.92 4.81 3.04
N ALA A 131 -12.15 3.80 3.48
CA ALA A 131 -12.49 2.88 4.56
C ALA A 131 -13.09 3.60 5.77
N VAL A 132 -12.32 4.41 6.46
CA VAL A 132 -12.75 4.97 7.75
C VAL A 132 -14.08 5.79 7.65
N ARG A 133 -14.52 6.20 6.45
CA ARG A 133 -15.69 7.08 6.23
C ARG A 133 -17.09 6.45 5.98
N ILE A 134 -17.35 5.13 5.85
CA ILE A 134 -18.77 4.63 6.05
C ILE A 134 -19.05 4.57 7.57
N GLN A 135 -18.03 4.46 8.42
CA GLN A 135 -17.60 3.16 8.93
C GLN A 135 -16.37 3.33 9.81
N SER A 136 -16.55 3.87 11.02
CA SER A 136 -15.50 3.92 12.04
C SER A 136 -14.83 2.56 12.22
N ALA A 137 -13.51 2.54 12.11
CA ALA A 137 -12.80 1.33 11.72
C ALA A 137 -11.58 1.00 12.57
N HIS A 138 -11.39 -0.29 12.88
CA HIS A 138 -10.05 -0.83 13.08
C HIS A 138 -9.50 -1.26 11.73
N ILE A 139 -8.34 -0.72 11.37
CA ILE A 139 -7.66 -0.98 10.11
C ILE A 139 -6.42 -1.82 10.39
N ILE A 140 -6.23 -2.87 9.59
CA ILE A 140 -5.01 -3.67 9.58
C ILE A 140 -4.37 -3.51 8.20
N ILE A 141 -3.15 -2.98 8.17
CA ILE A 141 -2.26 -2.96 7.02
C ILE A 141 -1.35 -4.18 7.08
N ILE A 142 -1.25 -4.90 5.97
CA ILE A 142 -0.24 -5.95 5.75
C ILE A 142 0.59 -5.49 4.56
N SER A 143 1.86 -5.15 4.80
CA SER A 143 2.82 -4.75 3.76
C SER A 143 4.24 -5.03 4.22
N ALA A 144 5.08 -5.58 3.33
CA ALA A 144 6.51 -5.72 3.56
C ALA A 144 7.24 -4.37 3.63
N ASP A 145 6.64 -3.35 3.04
CA ASP A 145 7.23 -2.03 2.87
C ASP A 145 7.20 -1.23 4.17
N ALA A 146 8.38 -0.79 4.62
CA ALA A 146 8.54 0.00 5.83
C ALA A 146 8.08 1.46 5.67
N ASP A 147 8.00 1.97 4.44
CA ASP A 147 7.62 3.36 4.20
C ASP A 147 6.08 3.53 4.30
N VAL A 148 5.31 2.45 4.04
CA VAL A 148 3.89 2.33 4.42
C VAL A 148 3.68 2.52 5.93
N PHE A 149 4.59 2.05 6.79
CA PHE A 149 4.49 2.30 8.24
C PHE A 149 4.70 3.79 8.57
N GLY A 150 5.64 4.45 7.90
CA GLY A 150 5.85 5.90 8.04
C GLY A 150 4.61 6.71 7.66
N LEU A 151 4.04 6.40 6.49
CA LEU A 151 2.77 6.99 6.03
C LEU A 151 1.60 6.69 6.99
N ALA A 152 1.54 5.49 7.57
CA ALA A 152 0.51 5.12 8.54
C ALA A 152 0.59 5.93 9.84
N VAL A 153 1.80 6.29 10.29
CA VAL A 153 2.00 7.17 11.45
C VAL A 153 1.66 8.63 11.08
N TYR A 154 2.10 9.12 9.91
CA TYR A 154 1.76 10.45 9.39
C TYR A 154 0.24 10.67 9.28
N PHE A 155 -0.46 9.77 8.58
CA PHE A 155 -1.90 9.91 8.34
C PHE A 155 -2.77 9.60 9.57
N TRP A 156 -2.21 9.08 10.68
CA TRP A 156 -3.01 8.68 11.85
C TRP A 156 -3.94 9.80 12.33
N LYS A 157 -3.45 11.04 12.44
CA LYS A 157 -4.25 12.17 12.97
C LYS A 157 -5.49 12.44 12.12
N TYR A 158 -5.32 12.44 10.80
CA TYR A 158 -6.40 12.61 9.84
C TYR A 158 -7.40 11.45 9.93
N LEU A 159 -6.91 10.20 10.01
CA LEU A 159 -7.72 9.01 10.14
C LEU A 159 -8.50 8.96 11.47
N GLU A 160 -7.89 9.34 12.59
CA GLU A 160 -8.56 9.46 13.90
C GLU A 160 -9.71 10.48 13.83
N ASN A 161 -9.47 11.65 13.24
CA ASN A 161 -10.48 12.71 13.06
C ASN A 161 -11.69 12.27 12.22
N ILE A 162 -11.52 11.38 11.24
CA ILE A 162 -12.63 10.84 10.43
C ILE A 162 -13.24 9.54 10.98
N GLY A 163 -12.76 9.05 12.14
CA GLY A 163 -13.39 7.93 12.88
C GLY A 163 -12.58 6.63 12.95
N CYS A 164 -11.27 6.64 12.70
CA CYS A 164 -10.44 5.44 12.82
C CYS A 164 -10.26 5.08 14.30
N LEU A 165 -10.71 3.88 14.67
CA LEU A 165 -10.65 3.34 16.03
C LEU A 165 -9.27 2.76 16.39
N GLY A 166 -8.47 2.43 15.37
CA GLY A 166 -7.08 2.01 15.56
C GLY A 166 -6.45 1.49 14.28
N LEU A 167 -5.20 1.87 14.04
CA LEU A 167 -4.42 1.51 12.86
C LEU A 167 -3.27 0.58 13.25
N TRP A 168 -3.26 -0.61 12.67
CA TRP A 168 -2.28 -1.67 12.91
C TRP A 168 -1.51 -1.99 11.63
N PHE A 169 -0.24 -2.33 11.75
CA PHE A 169 0.64 -2.70 10.65
C PHE A 169 1.35 -4.01 10.93
N ASP A 170 1.29 -4.97 10.01
CA ASP A 170 2.04 -6.22 10.04
C ASP A 170 3.01 -6.26 8.85
N GLY A 171 4.29 -6.01 9.15
CA GLY A 171 5.39 -6.11 8.19
C GLY A 171 6.07 -7.47 8.15
N SER A 172 5.51 -8.47 8.85
CA SER A 172 6.16 -9.76 9.05
C SER A 172 5.63 -10.84 8.11
N HIS A 173 6.53 -11.45 7.35
CA HIS A 173 6.20 -12.57 6.48
C HIS A 173 6.01 -13.91 7.23
N THR A 174 6.57 -14.04 8.45
CA THR A 174 6.73 -15.35 9.12
C THR A 174 6.11 -15.45 10.51
N LYS A 175 5.93 -14.33 11.23
CA LYS A 175 5.27 -14.27 12.55
C LYS A 175 4.47 -12.99 12.66
N LYS A 176 3.13 -13.08 12.59
CA LYS A 176 2.19 -11.95 12.67
C LYS A 176 2.58 -11.01 13.83
N CYS A 177 2.99 -9.79 13.52
CA CYS A 177 3.47 -8.81 14.49
C CYS A 177 2.80 -7.47 14.24
N PHE A 178 1.64 -7.26 14.87
CA PHE A 178 0.86 -6.04 14.70
C PHE A 178 1.47 -4.87 15.49
N LEU A 179 2.12 -3.96 14.78
CA LEU A 179 2.59 -2.68 15.31
C LEU A 179 1.43 -1.67 15.29
N GLY A 180 1.14 -1.06 16.43
CA GLY A 180 0.11 -0.03 16.51
C GLY A 180 0.64 1.32 16.00
N CYS A 181 0.42 1.64 14.71
CA CYS A 181 0.77 2.94 14.13
C CYS A 181 0.13 4.10 14.90
N HIS A 182 -1.11 3.89 15.36
CA HIS A 182 -1.84 4.82 16.24
C HIS A 182 -1.17 5.04 17.61
N LEU A 183 -0.44 4.05 18.14
CA LEU A 183 0.31 4.18 19.39
C LEU A 183 1.63 4.93 19.13
N ALA A 184 2.31 4.62 18.03
CA ALA A 184 3.50 5.35 17.60
C ALA A 184 3.18 6.84 17.37
N ALA A 185 2.11 7.16 16.62
CA ALA A 185 1.66 8.53 16.39
C ALA A 185 1.27 9.28 17.67
N LYS A 186 0.76 8.58 18.70
CA LYS A 186 0.46 9.16 20.02
C LYS A 186 1.68 9.30 20.94
N SER A 187 2.76 8.57 20.66
CA SER A 187 4.04 8.71 21.36
C SER A 187 4.95 9.80 20.77
N LEU A 188 4.71 10.17 19.52
CA LEU A 188 5.32 11.31 18.84
C LEU A 188 4.46 12.57 19.04
N SER A 189 5.05 13.75 18.86
CA SER A 189 4.28 15.00 18.78
C SER A 189 3.64 15.14 17.39
N GLU A 190 2.52 15.88 17.30
CA GLU A 190 1.85 16.18 16.03
C GLU A 190 2.79 16.86 15.03
N ASN A 191 3.67 17.74 15.49
CA ASN A 191 4.74 18.34 14.68
C ASN A 191 5.68 17.28 14.09
N ILE A 192 6.17 16.34 14.91
CA ILE A 192 7.10 15.28 14.45
C ILE A 192 6.39 14.36 13.46
N CYS A 193 5.12 14.00 13.71
CA CYS A 193 4.31 13.24 12.76
C CYS A 193 4.22 13.96 11.41
N ASN A 194 3.88 15.26 11.40
CA ASN A 194 3.70 16.05 10.18
C ASN A 194 4.97 16.20 9.33
N ILE A 195 6.17 16.08 9.92
CA ILE A 195 7.44 16.11 9.18
C ILE A 195 7.95 14.72 8.78
N LEU A 196 7.26 13.61 9.11
CA LEU A 196 7.72 12.26 8.73
C LEU A 196 7.96 12.07 7.22
N PRO A 197 7.14 12.62 6.29
CA PRO A 197 7.44 12.56 4.86
C PRO A 197 8.75 13.29 4.52
N ALA A 198 8.93 14.51 5.03
CA ALA A 198 10.15 15.28 4.83
C ALA A 198 11.39 14.56 5.41
N LEU A 199 11.27 13.97 6.61
CA LEU A 199 12.32 13.17 7.25
C LEU A 199 12.67 11.92 6.43
N HIS A 200 11.66 11.26 5.86
CA HIS A 200 11.84 10.13 4.96
C HIS A 200 12.66 10.55 3.73
N ASP A 201 12.23 11.61 3.04
CA ASP A 201 12.90 12.14 1.85
C ASP A 201 14.34 12.58 2.11
N VAL A 202 14.63 13.35 3.17
CA VAL A 202 16.02 13.76 3.47
C VAL A 202 16.88 12.59 3.94
N SER A 203 16.28 11.57 4.57
CA SER A 203 16.98 10.34 4.97
C SER A 203 17.24 9.36 3.82
N GLY A 204 16.71 9.66 2.63
CA GLY A 204 16.78 8.83 1.42
C GLY A 204 15.57 7.91 1.26
N CYS A 205 14.83 8.12 0.19
CA CYS A 205 13.79 7.24 -0.35
C CYS A 205 14.20 6.73 -1.75
N ASP A 206 13.32 6.02 -2.46
CA ASP A 206 13.61 5.52 -3.81
C ASP A 206 13.77 6.64 -4.87
N THR A 207 13.43 7.90 -4.54
CA THR A 207 13.59 9.07 -5.44
C THR A 207 14.58 10.13 -4.95
N THR A 208 15.13 10.01 -3.74
CA THR A 208 16.03 11.01 -3.14
C THR A 208 17.38 10.42 -2.71
N SER A 209 18.43 11.24 -2.82
CA SER A 209 19.73 10.89 -2.25
C SER A 209 19.68 10.95 -0.73
N ARG A 210 20.23 9.93 -0.07
CA ARG A 210 20.30 9.84 1.39
C ARG A 210 21.29 10.86 1.98
N PHE A 211 20.77 11.82 2.74
CA PHE A 211 21.56 12.63 3.67
C PHE A 211 21.40 12.05 5.08
N GLY A 212 22.48 11.76 5.80
CA GLY A 212 22.40 11.20 7.16
C GLY A 212 21.73 9.81 7.22
N SER A 213 20.93 9.55 8.25
CA SER A 213 20.19 8.30 8.44
C SER A 213 18.82 8.58 9.08
N LYS A 214 17.85 7.67 8.88
CA LYS A 214 16.51 7.76 9.49
C LYS A 214 16.58 8.06 11.00
N MET A 215 17.50 7.43 11.73
CA MET A 215 17.71 7.67 13.17
C MET A 215 18.34 9.04 13.48
N GLN A 216 19.33 9.50 12.70
CA GLN A 216 19.92 10.83 12.89
C GLN A 216 18.91 11.95 12.64
N TRP A 217 18.08 11.81 11.60
CA TRP A 217 17.01 12.77 11.31
C TRP A 217 15.88 12.74 12.34
N LEU A 218 15.49 11.56 12.83
CA LEU A 218 14.52 11.45 13.92
C LEU A 218 15.03 12.08 15.22
N ASN A 219 16.32 11.94 15.53
CA ASN A 219 16.95 12.62 16.66
C ASN A 219 17.08 14.14 16.42
N ALA A 220 17.39 14.58 15.18
CA ALA A 220 17.40 16.01 14.85
C ALA A 220 15.99 16.63 14.90
N ALA A 221 14.95 15.84 14.65
CA ALA A 221 13.55 16.26 14.71
C ALA A 221 13.04 16.56 16.13
N SER A 222 13.75 16.19 17.20
CA SER A 222 13.41 16.68 18.55
C SER A 222 13.84 18.12 18.79
N GLU A 223 14.64 18.73 17.89
CA GLU A 223 15.01 20.15 17.94
C GLU A 223 13.98 21.01 17.20
N ASP A 224 13.48 22.07 17.85
CA ASP A 224 12.44 22.97 17.30
C ASP A 224 12.82 23.61 15.96
N PHE A 225 14.11 23.90 15.76
CA PHE A 225 14.64 24.44 14.50
C PHE A 225 14.45 23.47 13.34
N SER A 226 14.74 22.19 13.54
CA SER A 226 14.57 21.15 12.52
C SER A 226 13.10 20.95 12.18
N GLN A 227 12.21 20.96 13.17
CA GLN A 227 10.76 20.88 12.94
C GLN A 227 10.28 22.06 12.10
N THR A 228 10.69 23.29 12.45
CA THR A 228 10.30 24.51 11.74
C THR A 228 10.80 24.50 10.29
N ALA A 229 12.02 24.02 10.03
CA ALA A 229 12.60 23.95 8.70
C ALA A 229 11.97 22.86 7.81
N LEU A 230 11.53 21.74 8.40
CA LEU A 230 10.96 20.60 7.67
C LEU A 230 9.43 20.65 7.53
N MET A 231 8.72 21.42 8.36
CA MET A 231 7.26 21.53 8.31
C MET A 231 6.70 21.93 6.93
N PRO A 232 7.31 22.86 6.15
CA PRO A 232 6.84 23.16 4.79
C PRO A 232 7.03 22.01 3.79
N LEU A 233 7.96 21.08 4.06
CA LEU A 233 8.28 19.95 3.19
C LEU A 233 7.44 18.71 3.50
N GLY A 234 6.82 18.63 4.69
CA GLY A 234 5.97 17.51 5.10
C GLY A 234 4.53 17.58 4.59
N ASN A 235 4.15 18.66 3.89
CA ASN A 235 2.79 18.88 3.42
C ASN A 235 2.55 18.19 2.07
N LEU A 236 2.08 16.94 2.13
CA LEU A 236 1.63 16.19 0.96
C LEU A 236 0.23 16.68 0.53
N ASP A 237 0.17 17.61 -0.42
CA ASP A 237 -1.10 18.10 -0.98
C ASP A 237 -1.88 16.95 -1.66
N LEU A 238 -2.85 16.40 -0.93
CA LEU A 238 -3.86 15.46 -1.42
C LEU A 238 -5.24 16.08 -1.22
N ASN A 239 -5.91 16.39 -2.33
CA ASN A 239 -6.98 17.36 -2.40
C ASN A 239 -8.28 16.89 -1.71
N ASP A 240 -8.88 17.76 -0.88
CA ASP A 240 -10.05 17.47 -0.01
C ASP A 240 -11.32 16.92 -0.71
N GLU A 241 -11.44 17.02 -2.03
CA GLU A 241 -12.61 16.55 -2.77
C GLU A 241 -12.72 15.01 -2.82
N GLN A 242 -11.61 14.29 -2.68
CA GLN A 242 -11.60 12.81 -2.68
C GLN A 242 -12.09 12.19 -1.35
N PHE A 243 -12.52 13.01 -0.39
CA PHE A 243 -12.57 12.64 1.02
C PHE A 243 -13.97 12.40 1.64
N LYS A 244 -14.89 11.73 0.93
CA LYS A 244 -16.25 11.42 1.45
C LYS A 244 -16.65 9.93 1.25
N ARG A 245 -16.91 9.21 2.37
CA ARG A 245 -17.52 7.83 2.51
C ARG A 245 -16.56 6.59 2.28
N SER A 246 -16.82 5.39 2.87
CA SER A 246 -16.36 4.05 2.35
C SER A 246 -16.17 2.65 3.17
N SER A 247 -16.16 2.51 4.55
CA SER A 247 -16.16 1.35 5.59
C SER A 247 -14.96 0.65 6.36
N LEU A 248 -15.16 -0.23 7.36
CA LEU A 248 -14.10 -0.89 8.20
C LEU A 248 -13.36 -2.07 7.52
N HIS A 249 -12.05 -1.91 7.21
CA HIS A 249 -11.33 -2.71 6.19
C HIS A 249 -9.91 -3.19 6.54
N ILE A 250 -9.47 -4.29 5.92
CA ILE A 250 -8.09 -4.83 5.98
C ILE A 250 -7.38 -4.65 4.62
N PHE A 251 -6.15 -4.17 4.65
CA PHE A 251 -5.30 -3.97 3.47
C PHE A 251 -4.27 -5.08 3.35
N ILE A 252 -4.24 -5.76 2.20
CA ILE A 252 -3.23 -6.76 1.87
C ILE A 252 -2.46 -6.26 0.66
N PHE A 253 -1.27 -5.70 0.91
CA PHE A 253 -0.24 -5.61 -0.11
C PHE A 253 0.52 -6.94 -0.19
N LYS A 254 0.80 -7.40 -1.42
CA LYS A 254 1.72 -8.51 -1.63
C LYS A 254 2.53 -8.32 -2.91
N GLU A 255 3.56 -7.48 -2.82
CA GLU A 255 4.79 -7.70 -3.57
C GLU A 255 5.98 -7.97 -2.65
N GLU A 256 6.11 -9.22 -2.25
CA GLU A 256 7.26 -10.04 -2.65
C GLU A 256 6.86 -11.52 -2.53
N ILE A 257 7.22 -12.36 -3.52
CA ILE A 257 7.07 -13.82 -3.44
C ILE A 257 8.48 -14.42 -3.36
N ILE A 258 9.08 -14.37 -2.18
CA ILE A 258 10.32 -15.10 -1.87
C ILE A 258 10.21 -15.70 -0.46
N TYR A 259 9.79 -16.98 -0.43
CA TYR A 259 9.86 -17.99 0.64
C TYR A 259 9.55 -17.58 2.09
#